data_AF-B4I6F7-F1
#
_entry.id   AF-B4I6F7-F1
#
_cell.length_a   1.000
_cell.length_b   1.000
_cell.length_c   1.000
_cell.angle_alpha   90.00
_cell.angle_beta   90.00
_cell.angle_gamma   90.00
#
_symmetry.space_group_name_H-M   'P 1'
#
loop_
_entity.id
_entity.type
_entity.pdbx_description
1 polymer ?
#
loop_
_entity_poly.entity_id
_entity_poly.type
_entity_poly.pdbx_seq_one_letter_code
_entity_poly.pdbx_strand_id
1 'polypeptide(L)'
;MTVRSYIRKFLLMNWKNHKLQLANPLELLVILLVPPLFTLVAVLMRFFIPVDHRSDTVYDPIDLDRSWMQMVEKLEKARQVADTYNVKGNPFTPHLVIGWAPKRYGIFQAMMRRVQKQIEPMTSVGFEDCEQMRESVIENSLFAGLCFDGSPFVEDQVFEEDTLESYSNIQPMLNYTILLPSELRLLDGDFRMANWMTLYNDDPHTFVLSRLNQPYEGGFVGYVREGFIRLQKSVSESFLVLTSHKSLPTIQIRRFPITGREQDPLMGNLDYGMPLIIIIGFLFPAQLFVWQVVSEKQSQVRQFLINMNIGNLIHFVSWYLKGLIYEMISSLIIAALLKGNIHALRYVSYALPNVVATLVIEFLIERESIVHITWEDSGYRLNYDGGHITVTSSTWIFMLNSLVYCAIGLYVDMWRGGDRSGKKMKKPNTNASVQEDPYHERGDSFTHQGQAIGVNSTKIYEVEPSHRRFKLKIKKLCKRFATNDRPALNLFSWNVYENEVTVLMGHNGCGKSTLLKILAGLVEPSRGTVMISSHNIQTERKAASMELGIAFGHDMLLTGFTVIDYLRFICRVKGLHNNIEIDGQCSYFLNVLQIGGLKTKRIRTLTDRDLCLVASAVPSSVIVP
;
A
#
# COMPACT_ATOMS: atom_id res chain seq x y z
N MET A 1 -18.36 20.58 31.28
CA MET A 1 -19.26 19.89 30.32
C MET A 1 -19.50 18.48 30.83
N THR A 2 -20.75 18.03 30.92
CA THR A 2 -21.08 16.66 31.32
C THR A 2 -20.79 15.67 30.17
N VAL A 3 -20.43 14.42 30.49
CA VAL A 3 -20.19 13.34 29.50
C VAL A 3 -21.37 13.20 28.52
N ARG A 4 -22.59 13.34 29.03
CA ARG A 4 -23.83 13.33 28.25
C ARG A 4 -23.87 14.41 27.15
N SER A 5 -23.31 15.60 27.40
CA SER A 5 -23.22 16.67 26.41
C SER A 5 -22.25 16.32 25.27
N TYR A 6 -21.13 15.68 25.59
CA TYR A 6 -20.16 15.20 24.59
C TYR A 6 -20.76 14.12 23.69
N ILE A 7 -21.42 13.11 24.28
CA ILE A 7 -22.07 12.02 23.53
C ILE A 7 -23.14 12.58 22.57
N ARG A 8 -23.97 13.53 23.03
CA ARG A 8 -24.99 14.16 22.17
C ARG A 8 -24.38 14.88 20.97
N LYS A 9 -23.31 15.66 21.19
CA LYS A 9 -22.60 16.36 20.10
C LYS A 9 -21.95 15.38 19.13
N PHE A 10 -21.40 14.28 19.64
CA PHE A 10 -20.85 13.20 18.82
C PHE A 10 -21.92 12.51 17.96
N LEU A 11 -23.06 12.15 18.54
CA LEU A 11 -24.18 11.57 17.81
C LEU A 11 -24.72 12.53 16.74
N LEU A 12 -24.83 13.82 17.07
CA LEU A 12 -25.25 14.86 16.12
C LEU A 12 -24.29 14.96 14.93
N MET A 13 -22.98 14.91 15.18
CA MET A 13 -21.98 14.96 14.11
C MET A 13 -21.95 13.71 13.24
N ASN A 14 -22.10 12.52 13.83
CA ASN A 14 -22.24 11.29 13.05
C ASN A 14 -23.50 11.30 12.20
N TRP A 15 -24.64 11.70 12.78
CA TRP A 15 -25.88 11.88 12.04
C TRP A 15 -25.71 12.81 10.86
N LYS A 16 -25.03 13.96 11.05
CA LYS A 16 -24.73 14.90 9.97
C LYS A 16 -23.91 14.24 8.86
N ASN A 17 -22.82 13.56 9.22
CA ASN A 17 -21.92 12.90 8.27
C ASN A 17 -22.61 11.80 7.46
N HIS A 18 -23.39 10.93 8.10
CA HIS A 18 -24.15 9.89 7.41
C HIS A 18 -25.25 10.45 6.52
N LYS A 19 -25.94 11.50 6.98
CA LYS A 19 -26.99 12.15 6.19
C LYS A 19 -26.44 12.83 4.94
N LEU A 20 -25.27 13.48 5.04
CA LEU A 20 -24.56 14.02 3.87
C LEU A 20 -24.16 12.91 2.90
N GLN A 21 -23.68 11.76 3.38
CA GLN A 21 -23.35 10.63 2.51
C GLN A 21 -24.58 10.07 1.80
N LEU A 22 -25.68 9.84 2.54
CA LEU A 22 -26.92 9.31 1.99
C LEU A 22 -27.59 10.28 0.99
N ALA A 23 -27.27 11.58 1.07
CA ALA A 23 -27.73 12.54 0.08
C ALA A 23 -27.07 12.35 -1.30
N ASN A 24 -25.90 11.71 -1.37
CA ASN A 24 -25.14 11.44 -2.60
C ASN A 24 -25.08 9.92 -2.89
N PRO A 25 -26.14 9.34 -3.47
CA PRO A 25 -26.22 7.88 -3.67
C PRO A 25 -25.16 7.33 -4.63
N LEU A 26 -24.75 8.10 -5.65
CA LEU A 26 -23.69 7.69 -6.58
C LEU A 26 -22.34 7.53 -5.88
N GLU A 27 -21.99 8.51 -5.03
CA GLU A 27 -20.76 8.48 -4.25
C GLU A 27 -20.76 7.30 -3.26
N LEU A 28 -21.91 7.04 -2.61
CA LEU A 28 -22.07 5.89 -1.73
C LEU A 28 -21.95 4.56 -2.49
N LEU A 29 -22.58 4.44 -3.66
CA LEU A 29 -22.51 3.24 -4.48
C LEU A 29 -21.06 2.95 -4.88
N VAL A 30 -20.31 3.98 -5.28
CA VAL A 30 -18.91 3.83 -5.63
C VAL A 30 -18.06 3.37 -4.45
N ILE A 31 -18.22 3.97 -3.27
CA ILE A 31 -17.50 3.56 -2.06
C ILE A 31 -17.78 2.08 -1.72
N LEU A 32 -19.03 1.63 -1.89
CA LEU A 32 -19.45 0.29 -1.49
C LEU A 32 -19.19 -0.79 -2.56
N LEU A 33 -19.26 -0.47 -3.85
CA LEU A 33 -19.25 -1.47 -4.93
C LEU A 33 -17.96 -1.52 -5.73
N VAL A 34 -17.15 -0.44 -5.78
CA VAL A 34 -15.90 -0.46 -6.56
C VAL A 34 -14.91 -1.50 -6.00
N PRO A 35 -14.61 -1.55 -4.69
CA PRO A 35 -13.69 -2.56 -4.17
C PRO A 35 -14.17 -4.01 -4.43
N PRO A 36 -15.45 -4.37 -4.17
CA PRO A 36 -15.98 -5.67 -4.55
C PRO A 36 -15.90 -5.97 -6.05
N LEU A 37 -16.15 -4.99 -6.91
CA LEU A 37 -16.09 -5.16 -8.38
C LEU A 37 -14.69 -5.55 -8.84
N PHE A 38 -13.64 -4.95 -8.27
CA PHE A 38 -12.26 -5.35 -8.57
C PHE A 38 -11.98 -6.78 -8.11
N THR A 39 -12.45 -7.17 -6.92
CA THR A 39 -12.31 -8.56 -6.44
C THR A 39 -13.16 -9.57 -7.20
N LEU A 40 -14.26 -9.13 -7.83
CA LEU A 40 -15.10 -9.99 -8.68
C LEU A 40 -14.31 -10.53 -9.87
N VAL A 41 -13.36 -9.78 -10.42
CA VAL A 41 -12.47 -10.25 -11.50
C VAL A 41 -11.73 -11.52 -11.07
N ALA A 42 -11.23 -11.55 -9.83
CA ALA A 42 -10.52 -12.69 -9.27
C ALA A 42 -11.46 -13.91 -9.11
N VAL A 43 -12.71 -13.67 -8.68
CA VAL A 43 -13.74 -14.71 -8.61
C VAL A 43 -14.12 -15.22 -10.02
N LEU A 44 -14.18 -14.35 -11.03
CA LEU A 44 -14.44 -14.74 -12.41
C LEU A 44 -13.32 -15.61 -12.98
N MET A 45 -12.04 -15.29 -12.69
CA MET A 45 -10.91 -16.12 -13.09
C MET A 45 -11.01 -17.55 -12.55
N ARG A 46 -11.61 -17.76 -11.37
CA ARG A 46 -11.86 -19.10 -10.82
C ARG A 46 -12.81 -19.94 -11.67
N PHE A 47 -13.76 -19.33 -12.37
CA PHE A 47 -14.64 -20.09 -13.26
C PHE A 47 -13.92 -20.56 -14.54
N PHE A 48 -12.85 -19.86 -14.94
CA PHE A 48 -12.07 -20.23 -16.13
C PHE A 48 -10.92 -21.18 -15.83
N ILE A 49 -10.39 -21.15 -14.61
CA ILE A 49 -9.22 -21.96 -14.21
C ILE A 49 -9.67 -22.97 -13.15
N PRO A 50 -10.01 -24.21 -13.55
CA PRO A 50 -10.40 -25.26 -12.63
C PRO A 50 -9.22 -25.72 -11.76
N VAL A 51 -9.53 -26.39 -10.65
CA VAL A 51 -8.54 -27.06 -9.81
C VAL A 51 -8.10 -28.35 -10.49
N ASP A 52 -6.79 -28.53 -10.64
CA ASP A 52 -6.23 -29.77 -11.15
C ASP A 52 -6.20 -30.80 -10.02
N HIS A 53 -7.04 -31.82 -10.15
CA HIS A 53 -7.08 -32.96 -9.23
C HIS A 53 -6.07 -33.98 -9.71
N ARG A 54 -5.00 -34.20 -8.93
CA ARG A 54 -4.02 -35.25 -9.22
C ARG A 54 -4.32 -36.49 -8.40
N SER A 55 -4.36 -37.64 -9.05
CA SER A 55 -4.36 -38.95 -8.41
C SER A 55 -2.93 -39.33 -7.98
N ASP A 56 -2.83 -40.31 -7.09
CA ASP A 56 -1.54 -40.91 -6.72
C ASP A 56 -0.82 -41.42 -7.98
N THR A 57 0.42 -40.95 -8.19
CA THR A 57 1.24 -41.37 -9.33
C THR A 57 2.37 -42.26 -8.86
N VAL A 58 2.33 -43.51 -9.33
CA VAL A 58 3.41 -44.48 -9.18
C VAL A 58 4.21 -44.48 -10.47
N TYR A 59 5.47 -44.08 -10.41
CA TYR A 59 6.34 -44.00 -11.59
C TYR A 59 6.90 -45.37 -11.95
N ASP A 60 7.00 -45.69 -13.24
CA ASP A 60 7.73 -46.87 -13.69
C ASP A 60 9.25 -46.67 -13.60
N PRO A 61 10.05 -47.75 -13.62
CA PRO A 61 11.50 -47.65 -13.78
C PRO A 61 11.88 -46.78 -14.99
N ILE A 62 12.87 -45.91 -14.80
CA ILE A 62 13.36 -45.03 -15.86
C ILE A 62 14.19 -45.86 -16.85
N ASP A 63 13.78 -45.83 -18.12
CA ASP A 63 14.54 -46.40 -19.23
C ASP A 63 15.67 -45.44 -19.64
N LEU A 64 16.85 -45.69 -19.07
CA LEU A 64 18.05 -44.88 -19.33
C LEU A 64 18.58 -45.07 -20.76
N ASP A 65 18.38 -46.24 -21.37
CA ASP A 65 18.90 -46.53 -22.71
C ASP A 65 18.09 -45.80 -23.78
N ARG A 66 16.76 -45.80 -23.63
CA ARG A 66 15.88 -44.98 -24.46
C ARG A 66 16.22 -43.49 -24.33
N SER A 67 16.41 -43.00 -23.12
CA SER A 67 16.73 -41.60 -22.87
C SER A 67 18.09 -41.20 -23.45
N TRP A 68 19.09 -42.09 -23.34
CA TRP A 68 20.42 -41.92 -23.93
C TRP A 68 20.36 -41.85 -25.46
N MET A 69 19.66 -42.78 -26.10
CA MET A 69 19.51 -42.80 -27.56
C MET A 69 18.78 -41.57 -28.09
N GLN A 70 17.72 -41.12 -27.40
CA GLN A 70 17.01 -39.89 -27.78
C GLN A 70 17.89 -38.64 -27.69
N MET A 71 18.73 -38.54 -26.64
CA MET A 71 19.71 -37.47 -26.53
C MET A 71 20.72 -37.54 -27.67
N VAL A 72 21.32 -38.71 -27.89
CA VAL A 72 22.32 -38.90 -28.94
C VAL A 72 21.74 -38.52 -30.30
N GLU A 73 20.55 -39.00 -30.64
CA GLU A 73 19.87 -38.68 -31.91
C GLU A 73 19.62 -37.17 -32.06
N LYS A 74 19.19 -36.48 -30.99
CA LYS A 74 19.02 -35.01 -30.99
C LYS A 74 20.35 -34.30 -31.22
N LEU A 75 21.42 -34.71 -30.55
CA LEU A 75 22.75 -34.10 -30.69
C LEU A 75 23.40 -34.39 -32.04
N GLU A 76 23.23 -35.59 -32.60
CA GLU A 76 23.67 -35.93 -33.95
C GLU A 76 23.00 -35.05 -35.00
N LYS A 77 21.67 -34.88 -34.91
CA LYS A 77 20.94 -33.96 -35.79
C LYS A 77 21.43 -32.52 -35.65
N ALA A 78 21.59 -32.03 -34.42
CA ALA A 78 22.10 -30.69 -34.17
C ALA A 78 23.51 -30.51 -34.76
N ARG A 79 24.35 -31.55 -34.67
CA ARG A 79 25.70 -31.56 -35.23
C ARG A 79 25.69 -31.56 -36.76
N GLN A 80 24.85 -32.36 -37.41
CA GLN A 80 24.71 -32.35 -38.88
C GLN A 80 24.32 -30.96 -39.40
N VAL A 81 23.44 -30.26 -38.68
CA VAL A 81 23.08 -28.87 -39.01
C VAL A 81 24.30 -27.95 -38.81
N ALA A 82 25.00 -28.05 -37.68
CA ALA A 82 26.18 -27.23 -37.41
C ALA A 82 27.29 -27.42 -38.45
N ASP A 83 27.54 -28.65 -38.89
CA ASP A 83 28.53 -28.97 -39.91
C ASP A 83 28.14 -28.37 -41.28
N THR A 84 26.84 -28.31 -41.60
CA THR A 84 26.34 -27.63 -42.81
C THR A 84 26.68 -26.14 -42.82
N TYR A 85 26.69 -25.51 -41.65
CA TYR A 85 27.01 -24.08 -41.49
C TYR A 85 28.47 -23.83 -41.07
N ASN A 86 29.32 -24.86 -41.10
CA ASN A 86 30.74 -24.80 -40.72
C ASN A 86 30.98 -24.19 -39.33
N VAL A 87 30.07 -24.46 -38.39
CA VAL A 87 30.15 -23.99 -37.00
C VAL A 87 31.14 -24.87 -36.25
N LYS A 88 32.19 -24.25 -35.67
CA LYS A 88 33.09 -24.95 -34.75
C LYS A 88 32.30 -25.49 -33.56
N GLY A 89 32.72 -26.62 -33.00
CA GLY A 89 32.03 -27.26 -31.87
C GLY A 89 31.75 -26.27 -30.75
N ASN A 90 30.56 -26.40 -30.15
CA ASN A 90 30.14 -25.63 -28.99
C ASN A 90 29.34 -26.55 -28.04
N PRO A 91 29.04 -26.10 -26.81
CA PRO A 91 28.32 -26.92 -25.84
C PRO A 91 26.98 -27.49 -26.33
N PHE A 92 26.28 -26.82 -27.25
CA PHE A 92 24.98 -27.27 -27.81
C PHE A 92 25.12 -28.26 -28.97
N THR A 93 26.30 -28.32 -29.60
CA THR A 93 26.62 -29.20 -30.73
C THR A 93 27.95 -29.92 -30.47
N PRO A 94 28.06 -30.62 -29.32
CA PRO A 94 29.32 -31.22 -28.90
C PRO A 94 29.71 -32.35 -29.84
N HIS A 95 31.00 -32.65 -29.87
CA HIS A 95 31.45 -33.91 -30.45
C HIS A 95 31.04 -35.05 -29.51
N LEU A 96 30.49 -36.13 -30.07
CA LEU A 96 30.00 -37.32 -29.34
C LEU A 96 31.15 -38.20 -28.85
N VAL A 97 32.05 -37.56 -28.11
CA VAL A 97 33.31 -38.08 -27.61
C VAL A 97 33.37 -37.79 -26.12
N ILE A 98 33.72 -38.80 -25.33
CA ILE A 98 33.91 -38.69 -23.88
C ILE A 98 35.40 -38.72 -23.59
N GLY A 99 35.91 -37.65 -23.01
CA GLY A 99 37.28 -37.61 -22.50
C GLY A 99 37.38 -38.35 -21.18
N TRP A 100 38.47 -39.07 -20.94
CA TRP A 100 38.75 -39.65 -19.63
C TRP A 100 40.24 -39.60 -19.28
N ALA A 101 40.56 -39.47 -17.99
CA ALA A 101 41.93 -39.39 -17.49
C ALA A 101 41.98 -39.86 -16.02
N PRO A 102 43.13 -40.32 -15.51
CA PRO A 102 44.43 -40.50 -16.20
C PRO A 102 44.57 -41.88 -16.89
N LYS A 103 45.16 -41.91 -18.08
CA LYS A 103 45.32 -43.12 -18.91
C LYS A 103 46.38 -44.10 -18.38
N ARG A 104 47.33 -43.63 -17.58
CA ARG A 104 48.45 -44.44 -17.06
C ARG A 104 48.02 -45.62 -16.18
N TYR A 105 46.82 -45.61 -15.60
CA TYR A 105 46.31 -46.70 -14.78
C TYR A 105 45.57 -47.75 -15.62
N GLY A 106 46.02 -49.00 -15.53
CA GLY A 106 45.40 -50.13 -16.23
C GLY A 106 43.92 -50.35 -15.88
N ILE A 107 43.53 -50.10 -14.62
CA ILE A 107 42.14 -50.24 -14.17
C ILE A 107 41.18 -49.29 -14.90
N PHE A 108 41.56 -48.03 -15.09
CA PHE A 108 40.72 -47.06 -15.80
C PHE A 108 40.63 -47.38 -17.29
N GLN A 109 41.70 -47.91 -17.90
CA GLN A 109 41.65 -48.43 -19.27
C GLN A 109 40.64 -49.58 -19.40
N ALA A 110 40.70 -50.57 -18.49
CA ALA A 110 39.78 -51.70 -18.49
C ALA A 110 38.33 -51.27 -18.24
N MET A 111 38.10 -50.35 -17.30
CA MET A 111 36.80 -49.73 -17.04
C MET A 111 36.25 -49.05 -18.29
N MET A 112 37.04 -48.17 -18.91
CA MET A 112 36.57 -47.37 -20.04
C MET A 112 36.32 -48.22 -21.30
N ARG A 113 37.04 -49.34 -21.50
CA ARG A 113 36.69 -50.33 -22.54
C ARG A 113 35.31 -50.94 -22.33
N ARG A 114 34.90 -51.20 -21.09
CA ARG A 114 33.55 -51.69 -20.76
C ARG A 114 32.51 -50.58 -20.90
N VAL A 115 32.79 -49.38 -20.38
CA VAL A 115 31.92 -48.21 -20.54
C VAL A 115 31.66 -47.94 -22.01
N GLN A 116 32.69 -47.97 -22.87
CA GLN A 116 32.60 -47.75 -24.31
C GLN A 116 31.54 -48.65 -24.98
N LYS A 117 31.45 -49.93 -24.60
CA LYS A 117 30.44 -50.86 -25.11
C LYS A 117 29.03 -50.52 -24.64
N GLN A 118 28.90 -49.88 -23.48
CA GLN A 118 27.60 -49.52 -22.90
C GLN A 118 27.06 -48.17 -23.40
N ILE A 119 27.93 -47.29 -23.91
CA ILE A 119 27.56 -45.91 -24.31
C ILE A 119 27.48 -45.71 -25.84
N GLU A 120 27.55 -46.79 -26.63
CA GLU A 120 27.42 -46.72 -28.09
C GLU A 120 26.18 -45.89 -28.49
N PRO A 121 26.30 -44.98 -29.49
CA PRO A 121 27.39 -44.80 -30.45
C PRO A 121 28.50 -43.80 -30.03
N MET A 122 28.51 -43.28 -28.79
CA MET A 122 29.55 -42.32 -28.38
C MET A 122 30.93 -42.99 -28.30
N THR A 123 31.98 -42.26 -28.66
CA THR A 123 33.37 -42.74 -28.56
C THR A 123 34.07 -42.17 -27.31
N SER A 124 35.18 -42.77 -26.89
CA SER A 124 35.95 -42.30 -25.73
C SER A 124 37.42 -42.12 -26.06
N VAL A 125 38.05 -41.10 -25.47
CA VAL A 125 39.46 -40.75 -25.67
C VAL A 125 40.13 -40.59 -24.31
N GLY A 126 41.25 -41.29 -24.13
CA GLY A 126 42.04 -41.24 -22.90
C GLY A 126 43.14 -40.19 -22.95
N PHE A 127 43.32 -39.43 -21.87
CA PHE A 127 44.35 -38.40 -21.69
C PHE A 127 45.30 -38.77 -20.55
N GLU A 128 46.49 -38.18 -20.54
CA GLU A 128 47.49 -38.46 -19.49
C GLU A 128 47.08 -37.88 -18.14
N ASP A 129 46.59 -36.64 -18.11
CA ASP A 129 46.17 -35.93 -16.90
C ASP A 129 44.77 -35.29 -17.02
N CYS A 130 44.11 -35.09 -15.87
CA CYS A 130 42.76 -34.52 -15.84
C CYS A 130 42.69 -33.05 -16.31
N GLU A 131 43.76 -32.27 -16.14
CA GLU A 131 43.80 -30.88 -16.63
C GLU A 131 43.86 -30.84 -18.16
N GLN A 132 44.69 -31.67 -18.78
CA GLN A 132 44.75 -31.79 -20.25
C GLN A 132 43.41 -32.24 -20.83
N MET A 133 42.75 -33.20 -20.17
CA MET A 133 41.39 -33.59 -20.54
C MET A 133 40.42 -32.40 -20.42
N ARG A 134 40.48 -31.62 -19.33
CA ARG A 134 39.59 -30.47 -19.11
C ARG A 134 39.77 -29.40 -20.21
N GLU A 135 41.01 -29.08 -20.60
CA GLU A 135 41.29 -28.17 -21.72
C GLU A 135 40.67 -28.70 -23.02
N SER A 136 40.88 -29.99 -23.32
CA SER A 136 40.33 -30.62 -24.52
C SER A 136 38.80 -30.65 -24.53
N VAL A 137 38.16 -30.86 -23.37
CA VAL A 137 36.69 -30.80 -23.24
C VAL A 137 36.16 -29.43 -23.67
N ILE A 138 36.87 -28.35 -23.32
CA ILE A 138 36.49 -26.98 -23.66
C ILE A 138 36.83 -26.67 -25.12
N GLU A 139 38.08 -26.89 -25.54
CA GLU A 139 38.57 -26.52 -26.87
C GLU A 139 37.90 -27.32 -28.00
N ASN A 140 37.79 -28.64 -27.80
CA ASN A 140 37.19 -29.54 -28.78
C ASN A 140 35.70 -29.77 -28.53
N SER A 141 35.09 -29.08 -27.56
CA SER A 141 33.67 -29.22 -27.22
C SER A 141 33.24 -30.69 -27.11
N LEU A 142 33.95 -31.46 -26.28
CA LEU A 142 33.62 -32.86 -26.03
C LEU A 142 32.30 -32.96 -25.25
N PHE A 143 31.63 -34.12 -25.35
CA PHE A 143 30.34 -34.31 -24.68
C PHE A 143 30.44 -34.24 -23.16
N ALA A 144 31.46 -34.91 -22.60
CA ALA A 144 31.74 -34.94 -21.16
C ALA A 144 33.21 -35.35 -20.92
N GLY A 145 33.73 -35.02 -19.73
CA GLY A 145 35.02 -35.49 -19.23
C GLY A 145 34.86 -36.36 -17.98
N LEU A 146 35.67 -37.41 -17.84
CA LEU A 146 35.72 -38.29 -16.68
C LEU A 146 37.12 -38.22 -16.05
N CYS A 147 37.24 -37.54 -14.92
CA CYS A 147 38.48 -37.49 -14.16
C CYS A 147 38.43 -38.49 -13.01
N PHE A 148 39.28 -39.50 -13.05
CA PHE A 148 39.43 -40.50 -11.98
C PHE A 148 40.52 -40.08 -11.00
N ASP A 149 40.29 -40.30 -9.70
CA ASP A 149 41.33 -40.17 -8.68
C ASP A 149 42.23 -41.42 -8.72
N GLY A 150 43.53 -41.19 -8.88
CA GLY A 150 44.51 -42.27 -8.95
C GLY A 150 44.71 -42.99 -7.63
N SER A 151 44.45 -42.35 -6.48
CA SER A 151 44.58 -42.98 -5.16
C SER A 151 43.30 -43.75 -4.82
N PRO A 152 43.37 -45.05 -4.41
CA PRO A 152 44.54 -45.84 -3.98
C PRO A 152 45.05 -46.85 -5.03
N PHE A 153 44.81 -46.62 -6.32
CA PHE A 153 45.14 -47.55 -7.39
C PHE A 153 46.63 -47.51 -7.75
N VAL A 154 47.16 -48.64 -8.24
CA VAL A 154 48.55 -48.75 -8.74
C VAL A 154 48.52 -48.76 -10.27
N GLU A 155 49.51 -48.13 -10.91
CA GLU A 155 49.57 -47.97 -12.37
C GLU A 155 49.71 -49.33 -13.09
N ASP A 156 50.62 -50.18 -12.60
CA ASP A 156 50.94 -51.51 -13.17
C ASP A 156 50.09 -52.66 -12.57
N GLN A 157 48.76 -52.52 -12.57
CA GLN A 157 47.87 -53.63 -12.19
C GLN A 157 47.71 -54.64 -13.33
N VAL A 158 47.93 -55.92 -13.02
CA VAL A 158 47.75 -57.03 -13.97
C VAL A 158 46.28 -57.49 -13.94
N PHE A 159 45.70 -57.68 -15.13
CA PHE A 159 44.33 -58.12 -15.32
C PHE A 159 44.31 -59.48 -16.03
N GLU A 160 43.57 -60.44 -15.46
CA GLU A 160 43.28 -61.72 -16.07
C GLU A 160 41.81 -61.71 -16.51
N GLU A 161 41.55 -61.96 -17.80
CA GLU A 161 40.20 -62.00 -18.41
C GLU A 161 39.29 -60.79 -18.04
N ASP A 162 39.83 -59.57 -18.12
CA ASP A 162 39.13 -58.32 -17.73
C ASP A 162 38.65 -58.32 -16.26
N THR A 163 39.43 -58.92 -15.35
CA THR A 163 39.18 -58.90 -13.90
C THR A 163 40.49 -58.84 -13.09
N LEU A 164 40.43 -58.42 -11.82
CA LEU A 164 41.62 -58.16 -10.99
C LEU A 164 42.18 -59.46 -10.36
N GLU A 165 43.47 -59.74 -10.54
CA GLU A 165 44.10 -60.99 -10.06
C GLU A 165 44.23 -61.11 -8.53
N SER A 166 44.29 -59.99 -7.78
CA SER A 166 44.58 -60.01 -6.34
C SER A 166 43.71 -59.07 -5.50
N TYR A 167 42.96 -59.64 -4.56
CA TYR A 167 41.99 -58.96 -3.68
C TYR A 167 42.60 -58.27 -2.46
N SER A 168 43.89 -58.45 -2.17
CA SER A 168 44.42 -58.23 -0.83
C SER A 168 44.63 -56.77 -0.42
N ASN A 169 44.62 -55.80 -1.36
CA ASN A 169 44.95 -54.40 -1.07
C ASN A 169 44.01 -53.34 -1.69
N ILE A 170 42.89 -53.71 -2.30
CA ILE A 170 42.02 -52.72 -2.96
C ILE A 170 41.00 -52.20 -1.93
N GLN A 171 41.16 -50.94 -1.52
CA GLN A 171 40.05 -50.25 -0.87
C GLN A 171 38.94 -50.01 -1.92
N PRO A 172 37.69 -50.41 -1.66
CA PRO A 172 36.61 -50.41 -2.65
C PRO A 172 36.01 -49.01 -2.86
N MET A 173 36.85 -47.97 -2.87
CA MET A 173 36.42 -46.58 -3.00
C MET A 173 36.91 -46.03 -4.33
N LEU A 174 35.98 -45.79 -5.26
CA LEU A 174 36.24 -45.12 -6.52
C LEU A 174 35.81 -43.66 -6.41
N ASN A 175 36.78 -42.75 -6.40
CA ASN A 175 36.53 -41.32 -6.48
C ASN A 175 36.71 -40.86 -7.94
N TYR A 176 35.71 -40.20 -8.50
CA TYR A 176 35.78 -39.64 -9.84
C TYR A 176 34.87 -38.43 -9.97
N THR A 177 35.18 -37.58 -10.94
CA THR A 177 34.43 -36.37 -11.28
C THR A 177 33.96 -36.45 -12.72
N ILE A 178 32.65 -36.28 -12.93
CA ILE A 178 32.06 -36.11 -14.26
C ILE A 178 32.01 -34.60 -14.56
N LEU A 179 32.69 -34.19 -15.62
CA LEU A 179 32.72 -32.83 -16.13
C LEU A 179 31.70 -32.70 -17.27
N LEU A 180 30.73 -31.80 -17.09
CA LEU A 180 29.73 -31.43 -18.08
C LEU A 180 29.73 -29.91 -18.25
N PRO A 181 29.29 -29.40 -19.43
CA PRO A 181 29.15 -27.96 -19.64
C PRO A 181 28.12 -27.36 -18.69
N SER A 182 28.24 -26.07 -18.35
CA SER A 182 27.28 -25.35 -17.50
C SER A 182 25.89 -25.23 -18.11
N GLU A 183 25.82 -25.31 -19.43
CA GLU A 183 24.65 -25.17 -20.27
C GLU A 183 23.91 -26.51 -20.44
N LEU A 184 22.59 -26.48 -20.32
CA LEU A 184 21.74 -27.64 -20.65
C LEU A 184 21.50 -27.70 -22.17
N ARG A 185 21.66 -28.88 -22.77
CA ARG A 185 21.68 -29.06 -24.23
C ARG A 185 20.34 -29.47 -24.82
N LEU A 186 19.47 -30.08 -24.01
CA LEU A 186 18.21 -30.68 -24.45
C LEU A 186 16.98 -29.92 -23.96
N LEU A 187 17.11 -28.60 -23.72
CA LEU A 187 16.02 -27.78 -23.22
C LEU A 187 15.09 -27.35 -24.36
N ASP A 188 13.85 -27.82 -24.33
CA ASP A 188 12.77 -27.33 -25.19
C ASP A 188 12.16 -26.07 -24.53
N GLY A 189 12.83 -24.89 -24.61
CA GLY A 189 12.35 -23.65 -23.96
C GLY A 189 13.29 -22.42 -24.01
N ASP A 190 12.99 -21.38 -23.22
CA ASP A 190 13.78 -20.13 -23.14
C ASP A 190 15.12 -20.37 -22.41
N PHE A 191 16.22 -20.09 -23.10
CA PHE A 191 17.59 -20.49 -22.69
C PHE A 191 18.15 -19.67 -21.52
N ARG A 192 17.55 -18.51 -21.20
CA ARG A 192 18.17 -17.46 -20.35
C ARG A 192 18.39 -17.83 -18.88
N MET A 193 17.90 -18.99 -18.41
CA MET A 193 17.99 -19.44 -17.01
C MET A 193 18.27 -20.95 -16.86
N ALA A 194 18.67 -21.64 -17.93
CA ALA A 194 18.74 -23.10 -17.93
C ALA A 194 20.16 -23.63 -17.66
N ASN A 195 20.42 -23.97 -16.39
CA ASN A 195 21.71 -24.48 -15.94
C ASN A 195 21.53 -25.64 -14.95
N TRP A 196 22.65 -26.23 -14.52
CA TRP A 196 22.67 -27.30 -13.52
C TRP A 196 22.39 -26.84 -12.08
N MET A 197 22.03 -25.57 -11.86
CA MET A 197 21.86 -25.00 -10.52
C MET A 197 20.58 -25.52 -9.88
N THR A 198 20.75 -26.31 -8.81
CA THR A 198 19.67 -26.66 -7.89
C THR A 198 19.54 -25.53 -6.87
N LEU A 199 18.60 -24.60 -7.06
CA LEU A 199 18.45 -23.41 -6.22
C LEU A 199 18.04 -23.68 -4.76
N TYR A 200 17.72 -24.93 -4.36
CA TYR A 200 17.21 -25.23 -3.02
C TYR A 200 17.61 -26.62 -2.51
N ASN A 201 17.90 -26.72 -1.20
CA ASN A 201 18.07 -28.01 -0.48
C ASN A 201 16.74 -28.76 -0.32
N ASP A 202 15.64 -28.02 -0.20
CA ASP A 202 14.26 -28.50 -0.28
C ASP A 202 13.48 -27.42 -1.03
N ASP A 203 12.83 -27.78 -2.13
CA ASP A 203 12.20 -26.82 -3.03
C ASP A 203 10.68 -26.83 -2.84
N PRO A 204 10.11 -25.89 -2.06
CA PRO A 204 8.66 -25.79 -1.88
C PRO A 204 7.95 -25.09 -3.03
N HIS A 205 8.66 -24.37 -3.92
CA HIS A 205 8.03 -23.37 -4.80
C HIS A 205 8.45 -23.39 -6.28
N THR A 206 9.52 -24.08 -6.69
CA THR A 206 9.70 -24.29 -8.13
C THR A 206 8.61 -25.22 -8.65
N PHE A 207 8.44 -25.20 -9.96
CA PHE A 207 7.55 -25.98 -10.79
C PHE A 207 7.65 -27.50 -10.57
N VAL A 208 7.32 -27.99 -9.37
CA VAL A 208 7.18 -29.41 -9.06
C VAL A 208 6.24 -30.02 -10.11
N LEU A 209 5.17 -29.32 -10.49
CA LEU A 209 4.28 -29.72 -11.60
C LEU A 209 5.01 -30.10 -12.90
N SER A 210 5.97 -29.29 -13.38
CA SER A 210 6.68 -29.57 -14.63
C SER A 210 7.67 -30.73 -14.46
N ARG A 211 8.35 -30.82 -13.29
CA ARG A 211 9.17 -31.99 -12.92
C ARG A 211 8.37 -33.29 -12.88
N LEU A 212 7.13 -33.24 -12.39
CA LEU A 212 6.25 -34.40 -12.21
C LEU A 212 5.61 -34.89 -13.50
N ASN A 213 5.38 -34.00 -14.46
CA ASN A 213 4.74 -34.31 -15.75
C ASN A 213 5.71 -34.89 -16.79
N GLN A 214 7.02 -34.90 -16.52
CA GLN A 214 8.04 -35.50 -17.38
C GLN A 214 8.57 -36.79 -16.73
N PRO A 215 7.84 -37.92 -16.78
CA PRO A 215 8.19 -39.13 -16.03
C PRO A 215 9.56 -39.70 -16.43
N TYR A 216 9.96 -39.58 -17.69
CA TYR A 216 11.16 -40.21 -18.24
C TYR A 216 12.44 -39.35 -18.17
N GLU A 217 12.34 -38.03 -17.95
CA GLU A 217 13.49 -37.11 -18.17
C GLU A 217 14.25 -36.70 -16.89
N GLY A 218 13.86 -37.21 -15.73
CA GLY A 218 14.43 -36.83 -14.43
C GLY A 218 14.02 -35.43 -13.92
N GLY A 219 13.19 -34.69 -14.66
CA GLY A 219 12.73 -33.34 -14.30
C GLY A 219 13.64 -32.21 -14.81
N PHE A 220 13.41 -30.98 -14.34
CA PHE A 220 14.00 -29.73 -14.89
C PHE A 220 15.54 -29.70 -14.94
N VAL A 221 16.24 -30.28 -13.95
CA VAL A 221 17.73 -30.27 -13.89
C VAL A 221 18.34 -31.22 -14.95
N GLY A 222 17.54 -32.15 -15.48
CA GLY A 222 17.92 -32.92 -16.66
C GLY A 222 18.98 -34.00 -16.44
N TYR A 223 19.34 -34.42 -15.21
CA TYR A 223 20.38 -35.43 -14.98
C TYR A 223 20.23 -36.74 -15.78
N VAL A 224 18.99 -37.18 -16.03
CA VAL A 224 18.71 -38.34 -16.90
C VAL A 224 18.79 -37.93 -18.36
N ARG A 225 18.09 -36.86 -18.74
CA ARG A 225 17.98 -36.37 -20.12
C ARG A 225 19.34 -35.99 -20.72
N GLU A 226 20.18 -35.27 -19.97
CA GLU A 226 21.54 -34.85 -20.34
C GLU A 226 22.59 -35.97 -20.22
N GLY A 227 22.19 -37.18 -19.83
CA GLY A 227 23.06 -38.36 -19.82
C GLY A 227 23.97 -38.52 -18.60
N PHE A 228 23.93 -37.62 -17.61
CA PHE A 228 24.76 -37.71 -16.40
C PHE A 228 24.55 -39.05 -15.66
N ILE A 229 23.30 -39.43 -15.41
CA ILE A 229 22.98 -40.69 -14.70
C ILE A 229 23.42 -41.91 -15.50
N ARG A 230 23.34 -41.86 -16.83
CA ARG A 230 23.78 -42.97 -17.69
C ARG A 230 25.29 -43.14 -17.60
N LEU A 231 26.06 -42.05 -17.65
CA LEU A 231 27.52 -42.11 -17.47
C LEU A 231 27.91 -42.62 -16.08
N GLN A 232 27.28 -42.06 -15.04
CA GLN A 232 27.51 -42.48 -13.65
C GLN A 232 27.24 -43.98 -13.47
N LYS A 233 26.10 -44.47 -13.96
CA LYS A 233 25.74 -45.89 -13.93
C LYS A 233 26.77 -46.76 -14.66
N SER A 234 27.17 -46.37 -15.88
CA SER A 234 28.10 -47.16 -16.71
C SER A 234 29.48 -47.31 -16.06
N VAL A 235 30.01 -46.21 -15.49
CA VAL A 235 31.29 -46.19 -14.79
C VAL A 235 31.23 -47.05 -13.52
N SER A 236 30.15 -46.91 -12.75
CA SER A 236 29.98 -47.61 -11.48
C SER A 236 29.76 -49.10 -11.67
N GLU A 237 28.94 -49.52 -12.64
CA GLU A 237 28.75 -50.93 -12.98
C GLU A 237 30.05 -51.55 -13.51
N SER A 238 30.80 -50.83 -14.36
CA SER A 238 32.08 -51.32 -14.87
C SER A 238 33.08 -51.57 -13.75
N PHE A 239 33.17 -50.66 -12.78
CA PHE A 239 34.02 -50.82 -11.59
C PHE A 239 33.60 -52.01 -10.72
N LEU A 240 32.30 -52.16 -10.45
CA LEU A 240 31.79 -53.25 -9.62
C LEU A 240 31.99 -54.62 -10.28
N VAL A 241 31.82 -54.76 -11.59
CA VAL A 241 32.09 -56.03 -12.29
C VAL A 241 33.58 -56.35 -12.27
N LEU A 242 34.45 -55.36 -12.44
CA LEU A 242 35.91 -55.55 -12.40
C LEU A 242 36.42 -55.99 -11.03
N THR A 243 35.80 -55.50 -9.95
CA THR A 243 36.23 -55.75 -8.57
C THR A 243 35.54 -56.96 -7.92
N SER A 244 34.29 -57.25 -8.28
CA SER A 244 33.51 -58.31 -7.62
C SER A 244 33.57 -59.67 -8.32
N HIS A 245 34.02 -59.76 -9.58
CA HIS A 245 34.03 -60.97 -10.41
C HIS A 245 32.67 -61.71 -10.48
N LYS A 246 31.57 -61.01 -10.18
CA LYS A 246 30.19 -61.52 -10.21
C LYS A 246 29.35 -60.72 -11.18
N SER A 247 28.36 -61.36 -11.77
CA SER A 247 27.32 -60.66 -12.54
C SER A 247 26.51 -59.75 -11.62
N LEU A 248 26.36 -58.49 -12.01
CA LEU A 248 25.53 -57.54 -11.27
C LEU A 248 24.04 -57.86 -11.47
N PRO A 249 23.21 -57.68 -10.42
CA PRO A 249 21.76 -57.72 -10.59
C PRO A 249 21.29 -56.52 -11.42
N THR A 250 20.08 -56.60 -11.98
CA THR A 250 19.50 -55.49 -12.74
C THR A 250 19.26 -54.27 -11.85
N ILE A 251 20.05 -53.21 -12.04
CA ILE A 251 19.91 -51.95 -11.30
C ILE A 251 18.97 -51.02 -12.06
N GLN A 252 17.80 -50.74 -11.48
CA GLN A 252 16.80 -49.83 -12.03
C GLN A 252 16.65 -48.60 -11.14
N ILE A 253 16.48 -47.45 -11.79
CA ILE A 253 16.23 -46.19 -11.09
C ILE A 253 14.75 -45.89 -11.19
N ARG A 254 14.12 -45.62 -10.05
CA ARG A 254 12.71 -45.31 -9.94
C ARG A 254 12.53 -44.07 -9.08
N ARG A 255 11.58 -43.22 -9.44
CA ARG A 255 11.19 -42.08 -8.60
C ARG A 255 10.38 -42.56 -7.40
N PHE A 256 10.48 -41.84 -6.29
CA PHE A 256 9.55 -42.05 -5.19
C PHE A 256 8.12 -41.77 -5.66
N PRO A 257 7.13 -42.60 -5.24
CA PRO A 257 5.74 -42.35 -5.54
C PRO A 257 5.30 -41.04 -4.87
N ILE A 258 4.41 -40.32 -5.54
CA ILE A 258 3.93 -39.03 -5.07
C ILE A 258 2.44 -39.13 -4.84
N THR A 259 2.03 -38.72 -3.65
CA THR A 259 0.62 -38.67 -3.27
C THR A 259 -0.09 -37.58 -4.04
N GLY A 260 -1.28 -37.89 -4.52
CA GLY A 260 -2.18 -36.95 -5.15
C GLY A 260 -2.43 -35.77 -4.23
N ARG A 261 -2.17 -34.56 -4.73
CA ARG A 261 -2.51 -33.32 -4.05
C ARG A 261 -3.38 -32.49 -4.98
N GLU A 262 -4.39 -31.85 -4.41
CA GLU A 262 -5.12 -30.80 -5.11
C GLU A 262 -4.15 -29.64 -5.33
N GLN A 263 -3.89 -29.35 -6.60
CA GLN A 263 -3.07 -28.22 -6.98
C GLN A 263 -3.95 -27.18 -7.65
N ASP A 264 -4.00 -26.02 -7.03
CA ASP A 264 -4.75 -24.89 -7.50
C ASP A 264 -3.80 -23.89 -8.17
N PRO A 265 -3.64 -23.94 -9.51
CA PRO A 265 -2.71 -23.04 -10.21
C PRO A 265 -3.16 -21.57 -10.11
N LEU A 266 -4.45 -21.32 -9.87
CA LEU A 266 -4.95 -19.98 -9.64
C LEU A 266 -4.48 -19.46 -8.28
N MET A 267 -4.59 -20.27 -7.22
CA MET A 267 -4.26 -19.85 -5.84
C MET A 267 -2.83 -19.29 -5.74
N GLY A 268 -1.85 -19.91 -6.40
CA GLY A 268 -0.47 -19.42 -6.38
C GLY A 268 -0.32 -18.01 -6.96
N ASN A 269 -0.92 -17.74 -8.12
CA ASN A 269 -0.87 -16.41 -8.76
C ASN A 269 -1.77 -15.39 -8.05
N LEU A 270 -2.88 -15.86 -7.51
CA LEU A 270 -3.88 -15.05 -6.82
C LEU A 270 -3.38 -14.64 -5.42
N ASP A 271 -2.57 -15.46 -4.75
CA ASP A 271 -1.92 -15.11 -3.47
C ASP A 271 -1.05 -13.84 -3.61
N TYR A 272 -0.33 -13.67 -4.72
CA TYR A 272 0.45 -12.45 -5.00
C TYR A 272 -0.39 -11.31 -5.60
N GLY A 273 -1.38 -11.62 -6.44
CA GLY A 273 -2.17 -10.63 -7.17
C GLY A 273 -3.34 -10.02 -6.39
N MET A 274 -3.97 -10.78 -5.49
CA MET A 274 -5.14 -10.33 -4.71
C MET A 274 -4.91 -9.09 -3.88
N PRO A 275 -3.79 -8.97 -3.14
CA PRO A 275 -3.50 -7.78 -2.38
C PRO A 275 -3.56 -6.52 -3.27
N LEU A 276 -2.91 -6.56 -4.43
CA LEU A 276 -2.88 -5.44 -5.39
C LEU A 276 -4.27 -5.08 -5.93
N ILE A 277 -5.06 -6.09 -6.30
CA ILE A 277 -6.44 -5.90 -6.80
C ILE A 277 -7.29 -5.20 -5.72
N ILE A 278 -7.16 -5.64 -4.46
CA ILE A 278 -7.89 -5.05 -3.33
C ILE A 278 -7.45 -3.60 -3.11
N ILE A 279 -6.14 -3.30 -3.10
CA ILE A 279 -5.66 -1.92 -2.96
C ILE A 279 -6.22 -1.02 -4.06
N ILE A 280 -6.14 -1.46 -5.32
CA ILE A 280 -6.64 -0.68 -6.46
C ILE A 280 -8.13 -0.38 -6.29
N GLY A 281 -8.90 -1.35 -5.80
CA GLY A 281 -10.30 -1.17 -5.44
C GLY A 281 -10.53 -0.07 -4.39
N PHE A 282 -9.71 -0.03 -3.34
CA PHE A 282 -9.84 0.94 -2.23
C PHE A 282 -9.21 2.33 -2.51
N LEU A 283 -8.38 2.49 -3.54
CA LEU A 283 -7.79 3.79 -3.89
C LEU A 283 -8.86 4.85 -4.17
N PHE A 284 -9.92 4.47 -4.88
CA PHE A 284 -10.97 5.42 -5.26
C PHE A 284 -11.85 5.86 -4.06
N PRO A 285 -12.39 4.95 -3.22
CA PRO A 285 -13.05 5.32 -1.96
C PRO A 285 -12.18 6.20 -1.05
N ALA A 286 -10.88 5.88 -0.92
CA ALA A 286 -9.96 6.67 -0.11
C ALA A 286 -9.81 8.12 -0.62
N GLN A 287 -9.70 8.31 -1.93
CA GLN A 287 -9.64 9.64 -2.53
C GLN A 287 -10.93 10.44 -2.32
N LEU A 288 -12.10 9.81 -2.48
CA LEU A 288 -13.38 10.44 -2.19
C LEU A 288 -13.49 10.86 -0.72
N PHE A 289 -13.09 9.99 0.21
CA PHE A 289 -13.10 10.31 1.63
C PHE A 289 -12.23 11.53 1.95
N VAL A 290 -11.01 11.59 1.40
CA VAL A 290 -10.14 12.77 1.55
C VAL A 290 -10.79 14.01 0.96
N TRP A 291 -11.39 13.91 -0.24
CA TRP A 291 -12.08 15.03 -0.87
C TRP A 291 -13.23 15.58 0.00
N GLN A 292 -14.04 14.70 0.62
CA GLN A 292 -15.11 15.11 1.52
C GLN A 292 -14.59 15.86 2.76
N VAL A 293 -13.52 15.37 3.38
CA VAL A 293 -12.89 16.02 4.55
C VAL A 293 -12.31 17.37 4.17
N VAL A 294 -11.68 17.48 2.99
CA VAL A 294 -11.10 18.73 2.47
C VAL A 294 -12.20 19.71 2.09
N SER A 295 -13.28 19.25 1.48
CA SER A 295 -14.45 20.06 1.10
C SER A 295 -15.13 20.69 2.32
N GLU A 296 -15.26 19.96 3.43
CA GLU A 296 -15.74 20.56 4.71
C GLU A 296 -14.76 21.58 5.29
N LYS A 297 -13.45 21.38 5.13
CA LYS A 297 -12.43 22.35 5.56
C LYS A 297 -12.44 23.60 4.66
N GLN A 298 -12.64 23.44 3.36
CA GLN A 298 -12.69 24.54 2.38
C GLN A 298 -13.89 25.46 2.63
N SER A 299 -15.07 24.88 2.85
CA SER A 299 -16.31 25.63 3.15
C SER A 299 -16.32 26.33 4.52
N GLN A 300 -15.30 26.15 5.35
CA GLN A 300 -15.20 26.70 6.72
C GLN A 300 -16.31 26.24 7.68
N VAL A 301 -17.15 25.29 7.27
CA VAL A 301 -18.22 24.71 8.10
C VAL A 301 -17.63 24.10 9.38
N ARG A 302 -16.48 23.44 9.27
CA ARG A 302 -15.76 22.91 10.44
C ARG A 302 -15.42 24.02 11.46
N GLN A 303 -14.87 25.15 11.01
CA GLN A 303 -14.48 26.25 11.90
C GLN A 303 -15.69 26.90 12.58
N PHE A 304 -16.78 27.05 11.83
CA PHE A 304 -18.05 27.52 12.37
C PHE A 304 -18.59 26.61 13.48
N LEU A 305 -18.56 25.29 13.27
CA LEU A 305 -19.04 24.31 14.24
C LEU A 305 -18.14 24.25 15.48
N ILE A 306 -16.83 24.46 15.32
CA ILE A 306 -15.90 24.63 16.45
C ILE A 306 -16.28 25.85 17.30
N ASN A 307 -16.62 26.97 16.65
CA ASN A 307 -17.05 28.19 17.35
C ASN A 307 -18.36 27.98 18.10
N MET A 308 -19.27 27.15 17.58
CA MET A 308 -20.49 26.72 18.24
C MET A 308 -20.27 25.58 19.27
N ASN A 309 -19.08 25.52 19.87
CA ASN A 309 -18.75 24.63 20.97
C ASN A 309 -18.72 23.13 20.61
N ILE A 310 -18.42 22.76 19.36
CA ILE A 310 -18.11 21.37 19.00
C ILE A 310 -16.58 21.18 19.01
N GLY A 311 -16.07 20.23 19.81
CA GLY A 311 -14.63 20.03 19.95
C GLY A 311 -13.98 19.39 18.72
N ASN A 312 -12.71 19.69 18.46
CA ASN A 312 -11.93 19.10 17.36
C ASN A 312 -11.93 17.57 17.38
N LEU A 313 -11.80 16.97 18.57
CA LEU A 313 -11.83 15.52 18.74
C LEU A 313 -13.14 14.90 18.22
N ILE A 314 -14.28 15.57 18.44
CA ILE A 314 -15.58 15.07 17.96
C ILE A 314 -15.60 15.03 16.44
N HIS A 315 -15.10 16.07 15.77
CA HIS A 315 -15.00 16.08 14.31
C HIS A 315 -14.13 14.95 13.80
N PHE A 316 -12.94 14.75 14.39
CA PHE A 316 -12.02 13.69 13.99
C PHE A 316 -12.67 12.30 14.15
N VAL A 317 -13.20 12.00 15.33
CA VAL A 317 -13.79 10.68 15.62
C VAL A 317 -15.05 10.44 14.79
N SER A 318 -15.87 11.47 14.51
CA SER A 318 -17.05 11.33 13.65
C SER A 318 -16.69 11.10 12.17
N TRP A 319 -15.58 11.68 11.67
CA TRP A 319 -15.09 11.36 10.32
C TRP A 319 -14.47 9.96 10.25
N TYR A 320 -13.68 9.59 11.26
CA TYR A 320 -13.11 8.26 11.38
C TYR A 320 -14.20 7.18 11.42
N LEU A 321 -15.21 7.32 12.28
CA LEU A 321 -16.29 6.35 12.41
C LEU A 321 -17.12 6.25 11.12
N LYS A 322 -17.39 7.37 10.45
CA LYS A 322 -18.05 7.39 9.14
C LYS A 322 -17.26 6.56 8.12
N GLY A 323 -15.96 6.84 7.96
CA GLY A 323 -15.09 6.10 7.05
C GLY A 323 -15.06 4.61 7.39
N LEU A 324 -14.80 4.28 8.66
CA LEU A 324 -14.76 2.91 9.15
C LEU A 324 -16.03 2.12 8.81
N ILE A 325 -17.22 2.70 9.01
CA ILE A 325 -18.49 1.99 8.74
C ILE A 325 -18.64 1.66 7.26
N TYR A 326 -18.41 2.63 6.36
CA TYR A 326 -18.63 2.39 4.93
C TYR A 326 -17.56 1.45 4.33
N GLU A 327 -16.30 1.62 4.73
CA GLU A 327 -15.23 0.71 4.32
C GLU A 327 -15.43 -0.71 4.88
N MET A 328 -15.94 -0.84 6.12
CA MET A 328 -16.25 -2.14 6.71
C MET A 328 -17.38 -2.86 5.95
N ILE A 329 -18.43 -2.14 5.52
CA ILE A 329 -19.48 -2.72 4.69
C ILE A 329 -18.90 -3.25 3.37
N SER A 330 -18.04 -2.47 2.71
CA SER A 330 -17.35 -2.88 1.47
C SER A 330 -16.50 -4.13 1.69
N SER A 331 -15.70 -4.17 2.76
CA SER A 331 -14.88 -5.34 3.12
C SER A 331 -15.71 -6.57 3.47
N LEU A 332 -16.89 -6.42 4.08
CA LEU A 332 -17.81 -7.53 4.35
C LEU A 332 -18.39 -8.11 3.05
N ILE A 333 -18.67 -7.27 2.05
CA ILE A 333 -19.09 -7.73 0.72
C ILE A 333 -17.97 -8.52 0.04
N ILE A 334 -16.72 -8.02 0.08
CA ILE A 334 -15.54 -8.74 -0.43
C ILE A 334 -15.41 -10.10 0.26
N ALA A 335 -15.49 -10.13 1.59
CA ALA A 335 -15.38 -11.37 2.36
C ALA A 335 -16.47 -12.38 1.99
N ALA A 336 -17.71 -11.92 1.77
CA ALA A 336 -18.81 -12.76 1.32
C ALA A 336 -18.57 -13.32 -0.10
N LEU A 337 -18.06 -12.50 -1.02
CA LEU A 337 -17.71 -12.91 -2.38
C LEU A 337 -16.62 -13.99 -2.40
N LEU A 338 -15.57 -13.83 -1.58
CA LEU A 338 -14.45 -14.76 -1.54
C LEU A 338 -14.81 -16.08 -0.84
N LYS A 339 -15.71 -16.05 0.16
CA LYS A 339 -16.20 -17.24 0.85
C LYS A 339 -16.91 -18.24 -0.07
N GLY A 340 -17.48 -17.78 -1.18
CA GLY A 340 -18.24 -18.63 -2.11
C GLY A 340 -17.42 -19.70 -2.83
N ASN A 341 -16.09 -19.57 -2.95
CA ASN A 341 -15.27 -20.48 -3.75
C ASN A 341 -13.83 -20.71 -3.24
N ILE A 342 -13.40 -19.99 -2.19
CA ILE A 342 -11.98 -19.93 -1.78
C ILE A 342 -11.90 -19.90 -0.24
N HIS A 343 -10.93 -20.58 0.37
CA HIS A 343 -10.75 -20.66 1.83
C HIS A 343 -10.73 -19.26 2.50
N ALA A 344 -11.88 -18.84 3.03
CA ALA A 344 -12.17 -17.46 3.44
C ALA A 344 -11.20 -16.89 4.49
N LEU A 345 -10.66 -17.73 5.40
CA LEU A 345 -9.77 -17.28 6.48
C LEU A 345 -8.44 -16.72 5.99
N ARG A 346 -7.89 -17.24 4.88
CA ARG A 346 -6.60 -16.79 4.32
C ARG A 346 -6.73 -15.46 3.57
N TYR A 347 -7.90 -15.22 2.96
CA TYR A 347 -8.17 -14.01 2.19
C TYR A 347 -8.70 -12.84 3.01
N VAL A 348 -9.38 -13.12 4.12
CA VAL A 348 -9.73 -12.09 5.09
C VAL A 348 -8.49 -11.43 5.68
N SER A 349 -7.36 -12.16 5.84
CA SER A 349 -6.08 -11.54 6.17
C SER A 349 -5.52 -10.65 5.05
N TYR A 350 -5.66 -11.03 3.78
CA TYR A 350 -5.21 -10.21 2.64
C TYR A 350 -6.06 -8.96 2.40
N ALA A 351 -7.33 -8.97 2.82
CA ALA A 351 -8.20 -7.80 2.74
C ALA A 351 -7.85 -6.68 3.74
N LEU A 352 -6.91 -6.93 4.66
CA LEU A 352 -6.39 -5.89 5.56
C LEU A 352 -5.38 -5.02 4.78
N PRO A 353 -5.61 -3.70 4.63
CA PRO A 353 -4.79 -2.82 3.78
C PRO A 353 -3.28 -2.87 4.06
N ASN A 354 -2.89 -3.15 5.30
CA ASN A 354 -1.48 -3.23 5.70
C ASN A 354 -0.85 -4.61 5.42
N VAL A 355 -1.61 -5.70 5.35
CA VAL A 355 -1.09 -7.00 4.88
C VAL A 355 -0.75 -6.89 3.40
N VAL A 356 -1.57 -6.18 2.64
CA VAL A 356 -1.21 -5.82 1.27
C VAL A 356 0.03 -4.94 1.23
N ALA A 357 0.13 -3.90 2.06
CA ALA A 357 1.32 -3.05 2.07
C ALA A 357 2.59 -3.84 2.43
N THR A 358 2.52 -4.76 3.40
CA THR A 358 3.62 -5.66 3.74
C THR A 358 3.97 -6.58 2.57
N LEU A 359 2.99 -7.18 1.89
CA LEU A 359 3.23 -8.02 0.71
C LEU A 359 3.74 -7.23 -0.49
N VAL A 360 3.34 -5.97 -0.65
CA VAL A 360 3.86 -5.06 -1.69
C VAL A 360 5.29 -4.67 -1.37
N ILE A 361 5.63 -4.41 -0.10
CA ILE A 361 7.00 -4.17 0.34
C ILE A 361 7.84 -5.44 0.17
N GLU A 362 7.32 -6.60 0.52
CA GLU A 362 7.96 -7.91 0.31
C GLU A 362 8.21 -8.18 -1.17
N PHE A 363 7.21 -7.94 -2.03
CA PHE A 363 7.34 -8.02 -3.49
C PHE A 363 8.33 -7.00 -4.07
N LEU A 364 8.36 -5.77 -3.53
CA LEU A 364 9.32 -4.74 -3.92
C LEU A 364 10.74 -5.12 -3.52
N ILE A 365 10.94 -5.70 -2.33
CA ILE A 365 12.23 -6.21 -1.86
C ILE A 365 12.67 -7.42 -2.72
N GLU A 366 11.74 -8.31 -3.05
CA GLU A 366 12.01 -9.48 -3.91
C GLU A 366 12.35 -9.06 -5.35
N ARG A 367 11.74 -7.99 -5.86
CA ARG A 367 12.00 -7.41 -7.21
C ARG A 367 13.21 -6.46 -7.24
N GLU A 368 13.58 -5.83 -6.14
CA GLU A 368 14.82 -5.03 -6.03
C GLU A 368 16.08 -5.89 -6.20
N SER A 369 15.98 -7.22 -6.06
CA SER A 369 17.05 -8.16 -6.44
C SER A 369 17.46 -8.12 -7.93
N ILE A 370 16.65 -7.50 -8.79
CA ILE A 370 16.90 -7.35 -10.24
C ILE A 370 17.79 -6.12 -10.54
N VAL A 371 17.86 -5.14 -9.63
CA VAL A 371 18.71 -3.96 -9.77
C VAL A 371 19.79 -4.08 -8.71
N HIS A 372 21.00 -4.50 -9.11
CA HIS A 372 22.17 -4.82 -8.27
C HIS A 372 22.64 -3.72 -7.26
N ILE A 373 21.78 -3.29 -6.33
CA ILE A 373 22.11 -2.45 -5.19
C ILE A 373 21.70 -3.25 -3.95
N THR A 374 22.60 -4.16 -3.56
CA THR A 374 22.49 -4.90 -2.30
C THR A 374 22.88 -3.95 -1.17
N TRP A 375 21.97 -3.71 -0.22
CA TRP A 375 22.34 -3.21 1.11
C TRP A 375 23.01 -4.34 1.91
N GLU A 376 24.12 -4.87 1.41
CA GLU A 376 25.03 -5.71 2.18
C GLU A 376 25.84 -4.79 3.10
N ASP A 377 25.35 -4.57 4.33
CA ASP A 377 26.19 -4.67 5.55
C ASP A 377 25.50 -4.28 6.87
N SER A 378 24.22 -3.92 6.90
CA SER A 378 23.55 -3.63 8.18
C SER A 378 22.81 -4.83 8.74
N GLY A 379 23.51 -5.94 9.02
CA GLY A 379 23.18 -6.98 10.04
C GLY A 379 21.75 -7.57 10.14
N TYR A 380 20.83 -7.24 9.24
CA TYR A 380 19.43 -7.66 9.26
C TYR A 380 19.21 -8.74 8.21
N ARG A 381 19.76 -9.93 8.47
CA ARG A 381 19.23 -11.16 7.87
C ARG A 381 17.92 -11.47 8.57
N LEU A 382 16.80 -11.02 8.00
CA LEU A 382 15.48 -11.55 8.35
C LEU A 382 15.40 -12.99 7.82
N ASN A 383 16.03 -13.91 8.56
CA ASN A 383 15.79 -15.34 8.45
C ASN A 383 14.33 -15.59 8.87
N TYR A 384 13.43 -15.69 7.89
CA TYR A 384 12.05 -16.16 8.11
C TYR A 384 11.93 -17.69 7.98
N ASP A 385 13.01 -18.43 8.19
CA ASP A 385 13.06 -19.88 7.97
C ASP A 385 12.62 -20.71 9.21
N GLY A 386 11.69 -20.19 10.01
CA GLY A 386 11.25 -20.91 11.21
C GLY A 386 10.05 -20.36 11.98
N GLY A 387 9.41 -19.30 11.50
CA GLY A 387 8.23 -18.74 12.16
C GLY A 387 7.24 -18.26 11.12
N HIS A 388 6.28 -19.11 10.75
CA HIS A 388 5.10 -18.65 10.04
C HIS A 388 4.52 -17.45 10.82
N ILE A 389 4.48 -16.26 10.21
CA ILE A 389 3.75 -15.14 10.77
C ILE A 389 2.30 -15.59 10.86
N THR A 390 1.88 -16.00 12.04
CA THR A 390 0.52 -16.46 12.30
C THR A 390 -0.43 -15.29 12.08
N VAL A 391 -1.65 -15.56 11.62
CA VAL A 391 -2.69 -14.55 11.40
C VAL A 391 -2.85 -13.65 12.64
N THR A 392 -2.71 -14.22 13.84
CA THR A 392 -2.72 -13.49 15.11
C THR A 392 -1.59 -12.46 15.22
N SER A 393 -0.35 -12.83 14.92
CA SER A 393 0.78 -11.89 14.92
C SER A 393 0.61 -10.76 13.89
N SER A 394 0.13 -11.05 12.68
CA SER A 394 -0.21 -10.05 11.66
C SER A 394 -1.31 -9.10 12.14
N THR A 395 -2.35 -9.61 12.81
CA THR A 395 -3.43 -8.76 13.34
C THR A 395 -2.99 -7.84 14.47
N TRP A 396 -2.03 -8.27 15.30
CA TRP A 396 -1.46 -7.43 16.36
C TRP A 396 -0.59 -6.29 15.78
N ILE A 397 0.25 -6.60 14.80
CA ILE A 397 1.05 -5.60 14.08
C ILE A 397 0.11 -4.59 13.40
N PHE A 398 -0.99 -5.06 12.80
CA PHE A 398 -2.02 -4.20 12.22
C PHE A 398 -2.65 -3.26 13.26
N MET A 399 -3.11 -3.78 14.40
CA MET A 399 -3.72 -2.95 15.44
C MET A 399 -2.75 -1.88 15.95
N LEU A 400 -1.49 -2.25 16.17
CA LEU A 400 -0.47 -1.31 16.64
C LEU A 400 -0.17 -0.23 15.60
N ASN A 401 0.00 -0.60 14.33
CA ASN A 401 0.25 0.37 13.26
C ASN A 401 -0.95 1.31 13.03
N SER A 402 -2.17 0.77 13.07
CA SER A 402 -3.39 1.58 12.99
C SER A 402 -3.51 2.57 14.16
N LEU A 403 -3.09 2.18 15.37
CA LEU A 403 -3.06 3.08 16.53
C LEU A 403 -2.02 4.19 16.34
N VAL A 404 -0.83 3.87 15.80
CA VAL A 404 0.21 4.86 15.50
C VAL A 404 -0.27 5.87 14.44
N TYR A 405 -0.84 5.42 13.32
CA TYR A 405 -1.38 6.35 12.31
C TYR A 405 -2.55 7.18 12.84
N CYS A 406 -3.41 6.61 13.68
CA CYS A 406 -4.47 7.35 14.36
C CYS A 406 -3.89 8.43 15.28
N ALA A 407 -2.85 8.11 16.05
CA ALA A 407 -2.14 9.06 16.91
C ALA A 407 -1.46 10.18 16.10
N ILE A 408 -0.81 9.84 14.99
CA ILE A 408 -0.21 10.82 14.05
C ILE A 408 -1.30 11.71 13.46
N GLY A 409 -2.42 11.13 13.00
CA GLY A 409 -3.55 11.88 12.45
C GLY A 409 -4.17 12.85 13.46
N LEU A 410 -4.38 12.39 14.69
CA LEU A 410 -4.83 13.23 15.81
C LEU A 410 -3.82 14.33 16.11
N TYR A 411 -2.54 14.00 16.20
CA TYR A 411 -1.47 14.95 16.46
C TYR A 411 -1.43 16.04 15.39
N VAL A 412 -1.44 15.67 14.10
CA VAL A 412 -1.41 16.64 12.99
C VAL A 412 -2.66 17.52 12.95
N ASP A 413 -3.85 16.95 13.18
CA ASP A 413 -5.10 17.72 13.15
C ASP A 413 -5.23 18.63 14.40
N MET A 414 -4.71 18.20 15.56
CA MET A 414 -4.64 19.03 16.76
C MET A 414 -3.55 20.11 16.67
N TRP A 415 -2.37 19.79 16.13
CA TRP A 415 -1.24 20.71 16.03
C TRP A 415 -1.50 21.82 15.00
N ARG A 416 -2.00 21.46 13.81
CA ARG A 416 -2.43 22.45 12.81
C ARG A 416 -3.69 23.21 13.23
N GLY A 417 -4.57 22.61 14.05
CA GLY A 417 -5.71 23.29 14.66
C GLY A 417 -5.33 24.23 15.80
N GLY A 418 -4.21 23.98 16.48
CA GLY A 418 -3.70 24.77 17.60
C GLY A 418 -2.97 26.06 17.17
N ASP A 419 -2.31 26.05 16.01
CA ASP A 419 -1.38 27.13 15.62
C ASP A 419 -2.01 28.37 14.96
N ARG A 420 -3.33 28.54 15.09
CA ARG A 420 -3.99 29.84 14.92
C ARG A 420 -4.97 30.22 16.02
N SER A 421 -5.11 29.40 17.07
CA SER A 421 -6.13 29.61 18.11
C SER A 421 -5.54 29.73 19.53
N GLY A 422 -4.22 29.78 19.68
CA GLY A 422 -3.63 29.65 21.01
C GLY A 422 -2.14 29.88 21.13
N LYS A 423 -1.53 30.85 20.43
CA LYS A 423 -0.37 31.50 21.05
C LYS A 423 -0.91 32.21 22.29
N LYS A 424 -0.84 31.54 23.44
CA LYS A 424 -0.85 32.18 24.75
C LYS A 424 0.07 33.38 24.62
N MET A 425 -0.51 34.58 24.63
CA MET A 425 0.25 35.79 24.79
C MET A 425 1.06 35.57 26.07
N LYS A 426 2.39 35.44 25.95
CA LYS A 426 3.27 35.39 27.11
C LYS A 426 2.83 36.54 28.01
N LYS A 427 2.49 36.26 29.28
CA LYS A 427 2.36 37.34 30.28
C LYS A 427 3.60 38.23 30.09
N PRO A 428 3.45 39.55 29.88
CA PRO A 428 4.61 40.41 29.80
C PRO A 428 5.38 40.20 31.10
N ASN A 429 6.64 39.78 30.95
CA ASN A 429 7.54 39.60 32.06
C ASN A 429 7.68 41.00 32.70
N THR A 430 7.26 41.15 33.96
CA THR A 430 7.17 42.46 34.63
C THR A 430 8.51 43.16 34.86
N ASN A 431 9.63 42.61 34.38
CA ASN A 431 10.97 43.18 34.55
C ASN A 431 11.76 43.31 33.23
N ALA A 432 11.10 43.33 32.06
CA ALA A 432 11.78 43.65 30.80
C ALA A 432 11.59 45.15 30.50
N SER A 433 12.70 45.87 30.45
CA SER A 433 12.81 47.28 30.07
C SER A 433 11.91 47.62 28.89
N VAL A 434 11.18 48.73 29.03
CA VAL A 434 10.37 49.37 28.00
C VAL A 434 11.23 49.58 26.76
N GLN A 435 11.09 48.68 25.78
CA GLN A 435 11.62 48.85 24.44
C GLN A 435 10.39 49.16 23.58
N GLU A 436 10.20 50.45 23.30
CA GLU A 436 9.16 50.96 22.41
C GLU A 436 9.43 50.46 20.99
N ASP A 437 8.69 49.43 20.56
CA ASP A 437 8.67 49.01 19.16
C ASP A 437 7.73 49.91 18.33
N PRO A 438 8.12 50.26 17.09
CA PRO A 438 7.69 51.45 16.37
C PRO A 438 6.35 51.23 15.66
N TYR A 439 5.25 51.39 16.39
CA TYR A 439 3.98 51.77 15.77
C TYR A 439 3.90 53.29 15.77
N HIS A 440 4.57 53.93 14.80
CA HIS A 440 4.32 55.34 14.52
C HIS A 440 2.83 55.51 14.22
N GLU A 441 2.12 56.18 15.12
CA GLU A 441 1.05 57.08 14.73
C GLU A 441 1.66 57.98 13.64
N ARG A 442 1.34 57.69 12.39
CA ARG A 442 1.54 58.67 11.33
C ARG A 442 0.56 59.79 11.68
N GLY A 443 1.05 60.77 12.42
CA GLY A 443 0.42 62.06 12.50
C GLY A 443 0.24 62.54 11.07
N ASP A 444 -0.99 62.91 10.74
CA ASP A 444 -1.28 63.70 9.55
C ASP A 444 -0.56 65.04 9.72
N SER A 445 0.72 65.11 9.38
CA SER A 445 1.43 66.36 9.14
C SER A 445 1.02 66.85 7.75
N PHE A 446 -0.19 67.43 7.68
CA PHE A 446 -0.46 68.45 6.67
C PHE A 446 0.39 69.66 7.03
N THR A 447 1.49 69.82 6.29
CA THR A 447 2.33 71.01 6.31
C THR A 447 1.49 72.23 5.94
N HIS A 448 1.40 73.19 6.88
CA HIS A 448 1.00 74.56 6.57
C HIS A 448 2.03 75.18 5.62
N GLN A 449 1.76 75.12 4.32
CA GLN A 449 2.19 76.11 3.31
C GLN A 449 1.53 75.73 1.97
N GLY A 450 0.39 76.37 1.67
CA GLY A 450 -0.34 76.19 0.42
C GLY A 450 -1.83 76.49 0.59
N GLN A 451 -2.39 77.28 -0.31
CA GLN A 451 -3.70 77.91 -0.26
C GLN A 451 -4.89 76.96 0.01
N ALA A 452 -5.91 77.55 0.64
CA ALA A 452 -7.19 76.97 0.96
C ALA A 452 -7.91 76.35 -0.25
N ILE A 453 -8.28 75.07 -0.12
CA ILE A 453 -9.57 74.56 -0.58
C ILE A 453 -10.15 73.74 0.56
N GLY A 454 -11.16 74.30 1.22
CA GLY A 454 -11.79 73.74 2.40
C GLY A 454 -12.50 72.43 2.11
N VAL A 455 -12.07 71.37 2.80
CA VAL A 455 -12.96 70.27 3.17
C VAL A 455 -12.73 70.02 4.66
N ASN A 456 -13.57 70.62 5.49
CA ASN A 456 -13.68 70.27 6.90
C ASN A 456 -13.96 68.76 7.00
N SER A 457 -13.00 67.98 7.50
CA SER A 457 -13.26 66.62 7.96
C SER A 457 -14.09 66.71 9.23
N THR A 458 -15.40 66.89 9.07
CA THR A 458 -16.36 66.67 10.13
C THR A 458 -16.34 65.18 10.43
N LYS A 459 -15.47 64.74 11.36
CA LYS A 459 -15.63 63.45 12.03
C LYS A 459 -16.90 63.55 12.87
N ILE A 460 -18.04 63.30 12.24
CA ILE A 460 -19.32 63.12 12.91
C ILE A 460 -19.23 61.79 13.63
N TYR A 461 -18.70 61.79 14.85
CA TYR A 461 -18.95 60.70 15.78
C TYR A 461 -20.33 60.95 16.37
N GLU A 462 -21.26 60.06 16.10
CA GLU A 462 -22.53 60.03 16.80
C GLU A 462 -22.23 59.88 18.30
N VAL A 463 -22.81 60.75 19.13
CA VAL A 463 -22.60 60.73 20.58
C VAL A 463 -23.11 59.38 21.10
N GLU A 464 -22.28 58.65 21.86
CA GLU A 464 -22.67 57.34 22.38
C GLU A 464 -23.96 57.46 23.21
N PRO A 465 -25.08 56.81 22.83
CA PRO A 465 -26.31 56.86 23.60
C PRO A 465 -26.12 56.23 24.99
N SER A 466 -26.30 57.04 26.03
CA SER A 466 -26.07 56.68 27.43
C SER A 466 -27.05 55.66 28.01
N HIS A 467 -28.19 55.43 27.34
CA HIS A 467 -29.29 54.57 27.82
C HIS A 467 -29.44 53.25 27.02
N ARG A 468 -28.61 53.02 25.99
CA ARG A 468 -28.70 51.80 25.17
C ARG A 468 -27.64 50.78 25.57
N ARG A 469 -28.05 49.51 25.65
CA ARG A 469 -27.13 48.40 25.90
C ARG A 469 -26.35 48.07 24.63
N PHE A 470 -25.04 47.88 24.79
CA PHE A 470 -24.16 47.45 23.69
C PHE A 470 -24.39 45.97 23.40
N LYS A 471 -24.71 45.63 22.16
CA LYS A 471 -24.69 44.25 21.68
C LYS A 471 -23.33 43.87 21.10
N LEU A 472 -22.65 44.82 20.45
CA LEU A 472 -21.29 44.65 19.92
C LEU A 472 -20.44 45.85 20.30
N LYS A 473 -19.23 45.59 20.82
CA LYS A 473 -18.25 46.62 21.17
C LYS A 473 -16.89 46.26 20.60
N ILE A 474 -16.42 47.05 19.65
CA ILE A 474 -15.12 46.88 18.98
C ILE A 474 -14.21 48.03 19.39
N LYS A 475 -13.04 47.71 19.95
CA LYS A 475 -12.04 48.70 20.38
C LYS A 475 -10.72 48.49 19.64
N LYS A 476 -10.31 49.52 18.88
CA LYS A 476 -8.99 49.64 18.21
C LYS A 476 -8.58 48.35 17.49
N LEU A 477 -9.49 47.78 16.71
CA LEU A 477 -9.29 46.51 16.01
C LEU A 477 -8.32 46.67 14.84
N CYS A 478 -7.27 45.84 14.83
CA CYS A 478 -6.32 45.78 13.73
C CYS A 478 -6.23 44.37 13.19
N LYS A 479 -6.15 44.23 11.86
CA LYS A 479 -5.84 42.96 11.19
C LYS A 479 -4.87 43.17 10.05
N ARG A 480 -3.74 42.46 10.09
CA ARG A 480 -2.76 42.37 9.01
C ARG A 480 -2.61 40.90 8.61
N PHE A 481 -2.56 40.63 7.31
CA PHE A 481 -2.28 39.30 6.77
C PHE A 481 -0.80 39.24 6.38
N ALA A 482 -0.12 38.12 6.62
CA ALA A 482 1.33 37.99 6.46
C ALA A 482 1.82 38.28 5.03
N THR A 483 0.98 38.07 4.03
CA THR A 483 1.29 38.27 2.61
C THR A 483 1.09 39.71 2.13
N ASN A 484 0.45 40.58 2.93
CA ASN A 484 0.07 41.92 2.51
C ASN A 484 0.65 43.00 3.44
N ASP A 485 1.34 43.96 2.83
CA ASP A 485 1.96 45.08 3.52
C ASP A 485 0.97 46.18 3.94
N ARG A 486 -0.28 46.11 3.44
CA ARG A 486 -1.38 46.98 3.88
C ARG A 486 -2.25 46.28 4.93
N PRO A 487 -2.55 46.92 6.06
CA PRO A 487 -3.47 46.36 7.06
C PRO A 487 -4.88 46.27 6.48
N ALA A 488 -5.55 45.13 6.65
CA ALA A 488 -6.94 44.93 6.24
C ALA A 488 -7.92 45.70 7.15
N LEU A 489 -7.55 45.90 8.43
CA LEU A 489 -8.23 46.77 9.38
C LEU A 489 -7.16 47.50 10.20
N ASN A 490 -7.35 48.81 10.42
CA ASN A 490 -6.43 49.65 11.18
C ASN A 490 -7.17 50.49 12.22
N LEU A 491 -6.97 50.18 13.50
CA LEU A 491 -7.54 50.89 14.66
C LEU A 491 -9.08 51.08 14.60
N PHE A 492 -9.80 50.16 13.96
CA PHE A 492 -11.24 50.25 13.78
C PHE A 492 -11.96 50.12 15.12
N SER A 493 -12.76 51.12 15.48
CA SER A 493 -13.55 51.13 16.72
C SER A 493 -15.00 51.42 16.36
N TRP A 494 -15.90 50.59 16.86
CA TRP A 494 -17.31 50.65 16.51
C TRP A 494 -18.17 49.97 17.57
N ASN A 495 -19.30 50.59 17.89
CA ASN A 495 -20.27 50.10 18.85
C ASN A 495 -21.60 49.88 18.13
N VAL A 496 -22.25 48.76 18.40
CA VAL A 496 -23.63 48.47 17.94
C VAL A 496 -24.49 48.21 19.16
N TYR A 497 -25.68 48.81 19.14
CA TYR A 497 -26.64 48.77 20.24
C TYR A 497 -27.72 47.71 19.99
N GLU A 498 -28.36 47.24 21.07
CA GLU A 498 -29.50 46.34 20.97
C GLU A 498 -30.66 46.99 20.20
N ASN A 499 -31.40 46.16 19.45
CA ASN A 499 -32.58 46.56 18.67
C ASN A 499 -32.33 47.62 17.57
N GLU A 500 -31.10 47.70 17.06
CA GLU A 500 -30.74 48.59 15.96
C GLU A 500 -30.37 47.80 14.69
N VAL A 501 -30.75 48.35 13.53
CA VAL A 501 -30.28 47.86 12.23
C VAL A 501 -29.14 48.75 11.77
N THR A 502 -27.91 48.23 11.83
CA THR A 502 -26.74 48.99 11.39
C THR A 502 -26.16 48.40 10.10
N VAL A 503 -25.90 49.27 9.13
CA VAL A 503 -25.40 48.89 7.80
C VAL A 503 -23.96 49.34 7.63
N LEU A 504 -23.05 48.39 7.39
CA LEU A 504 -21.64 48.66 7.13
C LEU A 504 -21.39 48.82 5.62
N MET A 505 -21.16 50.06 5.17
CA MET A 505 -20.87 50.39 3.76
C MET A 505 -19.40 50.76 3.53
N GLY A 506 -18.90 50.50 2.32
CA GLY A 506 -17.54 50.88 1.91
C GLY A 506 -17.15 50.28 0.55
N HIS A 507 -16.03 50.69 -0.04
CA HIS A 507 -15.53 50.15 -1.31
C HIS A 507 -15.04 48.68 -1.19
N ASN A 508 -14.94 47.97 -2.33
CA ASN A 508 -14.35 46.63 -2.33
C ASN A 508 -12.89 46.67 -1.84
N GLY A 509 -12.50 45.73 -1.00
CA GLY A 509 -11.16 45.68 -0.40
C GLY A 509 -10.97 46.53 0.88
N CYS A 510 -11.96 47.29 1.36
CA CYS A 510 -11.83 48.11 2.57
C CYS A 510 -11.88 47.33 3.91
N GLY A 511 -11.92 45.99 3.88
CA GLY A 511 -11.88 45.15 5.08
C GLY A 511 -13.23 44.70 5.66
N LYS A 512 -14.38 45.02 5.05
CA LYS A 512 -15.73 44.61 5.53
C LYS A 512 -15.84 43.09 5.78
N SER A 513 -15.49 42.29 4.79
CA SER A 513 -15.56 40.82 4.89
C SER A 513 -14.58 40.29 5.93
N THR A 514 -13.42 40.94 6.11
CA THR A 514 -12.46 40.61 7.16
C THR A 514 -13.04 40.90 8.55
N LEU A 515 -13.73 42.03 8.72
CA LEU A 515 -14.42 42.37 9.96
C LEU A 515 -15.48 41.33 10.30
N LEU A 516 -16.36 40.98 9.35
CA LEU A 516 -17.40 39.96 9.57
C LEU A 516 -16.80 38.59 9.94
N LYS A 517 -15.70 38.18 9.28
CA LYS A 517 -14.98 36.94 9.63
C LYS A 517 -14.37 36.99 11.03
N ILE A 518 -13.92 38.16 11.50
CA ILE A 518 -13.45 38.34 12.88
C ILE A 518 -14.61 38.25 13.86
N LEU A 519 -15.75 38.89 13.59
CA LEU A 519 -16.94 38.84 14.42
C LEU A 519 -17.51 37.42 14.57
N ALA A 520 -17.33 36.58 13.57
CA ALA A 520 -17.66 35.16 13.66
C ALA A 520 -16.59 34.28 14.27
N GLY A 521 -15.46 34.85 14.66
CA GLY A 521 -14.28 34.15 15.12
C GLY A 521 -13.47 33.45 14.01
N LEU A 522 -13.96 33.29 12.78
CA LEU A 522 -13.25 32.58 11.71
C LEU A 522 -11.82 33.12 11.45
N VAL A 523 -11.58 34.40 11.76
CA VAL A 523 -10.26 35.03 11.71
C VAL A 523 -9.94 35.69 13.06
N GLU A 524 -8.78 35.40 13.64
CA GLU A 524 -8.33 36.13 14.83
C GLU A 524 -7.81 37.53 14.47
N PRO A 525 -8.12 38.58 15.26
CA PRO A 525 -7.56 39.90 15.06
C PRO A 525 -6.06 39.94 15.43
N SER A 526 -5.30 40.85 14.83
CA SER A 526 -3.88 41.06 15.16
C SER A 526 -3.71 41.88 16.45
N ARG A 527 -4.55 42.90 16.67
CA ARG A 527 -4.64 43.72 17.89
C ARG A 527 -6.09 44.19 18.09
N GLY A 528 -6.39 44.68 19.29
CA GLY A 528 -7.71 45.18 19.67
C GLY A 528 -8.61 44.10 20.26
N THR A 529 -9.78 44.51 20.73
CA THR A 529 -10.74 43.64 21.41
C THR A 529 -12.14 43.77 20.82
N VAL A 530 -12.86 42.66 20.81
CA VAL A 530 -14.25 42.59 20.36
C VAL A 530 -15.06 41.93 21.47
N MET A 531 -16.09 42.62 21.95
CA MET A 531 -17.05 42.08 22.90
C MET A 531 -18.43 41.96 22.26
N ILE A 532 -19.07 40.81 22.44
CA ILE A 532 -20.44 40.51 22.02
C ILE A 532 -21.25 40.29 23.28
N SER A 533 -22.29 41.10 23.50
CA SER A 533 -22.98 41.21 24.79
C SER A 533 -21.94 41.46 25.91
N SER A 534 -21.84 40.56 26.88
CA SER A 534 -20.87 40.58 27.99
C SER A 534 -19.60 39.74 27.73
N HIS A 535 -19.46 39.10 26.57
CA HIS A 535 -18.42 38.10 26.33
C HIS A 535 -17.37 38.59 25.33
N ASN A 536 -16.09 38.42 25.67
CA ASN A 536 -14.99 38.73 24.75
C ASN A 536 -14.77 37.57 23.77
N ILE A 537 -14.75 37.84 22.46
CA ILE A 537 -14.64 36.78 21.44
C ILE A 537 -13.29 36.03 21.45
N GLN A 538 -12.22 36.66 21.94
CA GLN A 538 -10.88 36.07 21.99
C GLN A 538 -10.75 35.10 23.17
N THR A 539 -11.34 35.41 24.32
CA THR A 539 -11.23 34.60 25.55
C THR A 539 -12.44 33.69 25.75
N GLU A 540 -13.64 34.16 25.42
CA GLU A 540 -14.93 33.52 25.68
C GLU A 540 -15.72 33.26 24.39
N ARG A 541 -14.98 32.88 23.35
CA ARG A 541 -15.47 32.63 21.98
C ARG A 541 -16.76 31.83 21.91
N LYS A 542 -16.88 30.78 22.75
CA LYS A 542 -18.03 29.88 22.78
C LYS A 542 -19.30 30.58 23.26
N ALA A 543 -19.22 31.37 24.33
CA ALA A 543 -20.36 32.11 24.86
C ALA A 543 -20.75 33.23 23.88
N ALA A 544 -19.77 33.97 23.37
CA ALA A 544 -19.97 35.00 22.36
C ALA A 544 -20.64 34.47 21.06
N SER A 545 -20.24 33.29 20.58
CA SER A 545 -20.80 32.67 19.36
C SER A 545 -22.21 32.10 19.56
N MET A 546 -22.62 31.79 20.80
CA MET A 546 -23.98 31.35 21.09
C MET A 546 -24.96 32.52 21.07
N GLU A 547 -24.50 33.70 21.50
CA GLU A 547 -25.24 34.98 21.55
C GLU A 547 -25.41 35.69 20.19
N LEU A 548 -24.64 35.27 19.17
CA LEU A 548 -24.64 35.88 17.86
C LEU A 548 -25.15 34.89 16.79
N GLY A 549 -26.10 35.34 15.97
CA GLY A 549 -26.49 34.65 14.74
C GLY A 549 -25.69 35.26 13.58
N ILE A 550 -25.01 34.44 12.79
CA ILE A 550 -24.20 34.92 11.67
C ILE A 550 -24.58 34.17 10.42
N ALA A 551 -25.09 34.92 9.45
CA ALA A 551 -25.29 34.46 8.09
C ALA A 551 -24.07 34.88 7.28
N PHE A 552 -23.20 33.92 6.96
CA PHE A 552 -22.26 34.09 5.86
C PHE A 552 -22.95 33.79 4.54
N GLY A 553 -22.36 34.21 3.42
CA GLY A 553 -22.86 33.84 2.09
C GLY A 553 -23.04 32.32 1.93
N HIS A 554 -23.61 31.90 0.81
CA HIS A 554 -24.09 30.52 0.59
C HIS A 554 -23.05 29.40 0.83
N ASP A 555 -21.75 29.72 0.81
CA ASP A 555 -20.63 28.78 0.97
C ASP A 555 -20.63 27.97 2.29
N MET A 556 -21.27 28.46 3.36
CA MET A 556 -21.33 27.76 4.65
C MET A 556 -22.55 26.86 4.83
N LEU A 557 -23.43 26.77 3.82
CA LEU A 557 -24.62 25.92 3.89
C LEU A 557 -24.28 24.46 3.60
N LEU A 558 -24.93 23.55 4.34
CA LEU A 558 -24.83 22.12 4.11
C LEU A 558 -25.70 21.74 2.91
N THR A 559 -25.17 21.87 1.69
CA THR A 559 -25.91 21.72 0.42
C THR A 559 -26.64 20.38 0.25
N GLY A 560 -26.14 19.31 0.89
CA GLY A 560 -26.77 17.98 0.89
C GLY A 560 -28.02 17.87 1.78
N PHE A 561 -28.28 18.82 2.67
CA PHE A 561 -29.44 18.79 3.58
C PHE A 561 -30.70 19.34 2.92
N THR A 562 -31.86 18.96 3.47
CA THR A 562 -33.11 19.70 3.24
C THR A 562 -33.15 20.95 4.11
N VAL A 563 -33.98 21.94 3.74
CA VAL A 563 -34.11 23.18 4.53
C VAL A 563 -34.48 22.88 5.98
N ILE A 564 -35.45 22.00 6.21
CA ILE A 564 -35.85 21.63 7.58
C ILE A 564 -34.74 20.92 8.36
N ASP A 565 -33.97 20.05 7.71
CA ASP A 565 -32.89 19.32 8.36
C ASP A 565 -31.74 20.24 8.75
N TYR A 566 -31.45 21.24 7.92
CA TYR A 566 -30.47 22.27 8.22
C TYR A 566 -30.90 23.12 9.42
N LEU A 567 -32.15 23.59 9.45
CA LEU A 567 -32.67 24.35 10.60
C LEU A 567 -32.62 23.52 11.89
N ARG A 568 -33.09 22.27 11.85
CA ARG A 568 -33.01 21.34 13.00
C ARG A 568 -31.58 21.11 13.46
N PHE A 569 -30.65 20.97 12.52
CA PHE A 569 -29.24 20.81 12.82
C PHE A 569 -28.67 22.04 13.54
N ILE A 570 -28.90 23.24 13.01
CA ILE A 570 -28.42 24.49 13.62
C ILE A 570 -29.05 24.71 15.01
N CYS A 571 -30.36 24.46 15.18
CA CYS A 571 -31.02 24.50 16.49
C CYS A 571 -30.35 23.56 17.51
N ARG A 572 -30.04 22.33 17.10
CA ARG A 572 -29.34 21.36 17.96
C ARG A 572 -27.92 21.76 18.30
N VAL A 573 -27.20 22.38 17.36
CA VAL A 573 -25.86 22.93 17.58
C VAL A 573 -25.91 24.09 18.59
N LYS A 574 -26.93 24.94 18.52
CA LYS A 574 -27.21 26.01 19.50
C LYS A 574 -27.73 25.51 20.86
N GLY A 575 -27.82 24.20 21.08
CA GLY A 575 -28.11 23.61 22.38
C GLY A 575 -29.58 23.25 22.63
N LEU A 576 -30.47 23.43 21.65
CA LEU A 576 -31.84 22.92 21.73
C LEU A 576 -31.82 21.40 21.64
N HIS A 577 -32.52 20.73 22.56
CA HIS A 577 -32.52 19.26 22.63
C HIS A 577 -33.91 18.65 22.57
N ASN A 578 -34.94 19.41 22.98
CA ASN A 578 -36.31 18.96 22.91
C ASN A 578 -36.80 19.05 21.46
N ASN A 579 -37.24 17.92 20.88
CA ASN A 579 -37.71 17.90 19.51
C ASN A 579 -38.93 18.81 19.29
N ILE A 580 -39.79 18.96 20.31
CA ILE A 580 -40.98 19.82 20.24
C ILE A 580 -40.56 21.30 20.12
N GLU A 581 -39.62 21.75 20.95
CA GLU A 581 -39.08 23.12 20.87
C GLU A 581 -38.35 23.37 19.54
N ILE A 582 -37.58 22.39 19.06
CA ILE A 582 -36.86 22.50 17.78
C ILE A 582 -37.87 22.66 16.63
N ASP A 583 -38.90 21.81 16.58
CA ASP A 583 -39.90 21.87 15.51
C ASP A 583 -40.75 23.14 15.61
N GLY A 584 -41.04 23.63 16.82
CA GLY A 584 -41.67 24.93 17.05
C GLY A 584 -40.82 26.09 16.51
N GLN A 585 -39.54 26.14 16.87
CA GLN A 585 -38.58 27.16 16.39
C GLN A 585 -38.40 27.08 14.86
N CYS A 586 -38.26 25.88 14.31
CA CYS A 586 -38.17 25.71 12.85
C CYS A 586 -39.44 26.23 12.16
N SER A 587 -40.62 25.94 12.70
CA SER A 587 -41.89 26.41 12.13
C SER A 587 -42.02 27.93 12.21
N TYR A 588 -41.57 28.53 13.32
CA TYR A 588 -41.49 29.98 13.46
C TYR A 588 -40.61 30.63 12.38
N PHE A 589 -39.36 30.16 12.20
CA PHE A 589 -38.48 30.70 11.17
C PHE A 589 -38.99 30.48 9.74
N LEU A 590 -39.59 29.32 9.45
CA LEU A 590 -40.18 29.04 8.14
C LEU A 590 -41.35 29.99 7.83
N ASN A 591 -42.15 30.36 8.82
CA ASN A 591 -43.28 31.28 8.67
C ASN A 591 -42.80 32.73 8.55
N VAL A 592 -41.89 33.18 9.42
CA VAL A 592 -41.37 34.56 9.41
C VAL A 592 -40.65 34.88 8.11
N LEU A 593 -39.86 33.94 7.60
CA LEU A 593 -39.12 34.11 6.35
C LEU A 593 -39.96 33.77 5.10
N GLN A 594 -41.22 33.34 5.28
CA GLN A 594 -42.13 32.93 4.20
C GLN A 594 -41.57 31.83 3.27
N ILE A 595 -40.75 30.93 3.82
CA ILE A 595 -40.08 29.83 3.08
C ILE A 595 -40.72 28.45 3.36
N GLY A 596 -41.95 28.41 3.86
CA GLY A 596 -42.65 27.16 4.21
C GLY A 596 -42.72 26.14 3.05
N GLY A 597 -42.89 26.61 1.81
CA GLY A 597 -42.92 25.76 0.61
C GLY A 597 -41.57 25.13 0.23
N LEU A 598 -40.46 25.60 0.81
CA LEU A 598 -39.11 25.11 0.55
C LEU A 598 -38.65 24.06 1.58
N LYS A 599 -39.47 23.77 2.60
CA LYS A 599 -39.13 22.92 3.75
C LYS A 599 -38.45 21.59 3.38
N THR A 600 -38.96 20.91 2.36
CA THR A 600 -38.49 19.57 1.93
C THR A 600 -37.47 19.62 0.79
N LYS A 601 -37.27 20.79 0.15
CA LYS A 601 -36.30 20.94 -0.93
C LYS A 601 -34.88 20.84 -0.37
N ARG A 602 -33.98 20.29 -1.18
CA ARG A 602 -32.55 20.22 -0.86
C ARG A 602 -31.91 21.59 -1.08
N ILE A 603 -30.98 21.95 -0.21
CA ILE A 603 -30.29 23.24 -0.26
C ILE A 603 -29.58 23.44 -1.61
N ARG A 604 -28.95 22.40 -2.16
CA ARG A 604 -28.31 22.46 -3.50
C ARG A 604 -29.25 22.84 -4.66
N THR A 605 -30.57 22.78 -4.48
CA THR A 605 -31.58 23.06 -5.52
C THR A 605 -32.25 24.42 -5.37
N LEU A 606 -31.85 25.21 -4.37
CA LEU A 606 -32.42 26.52 -4.07
C LEU A 606 -31.80 27.62 -4.92
N THR A 607 -32.53 28.72 -5.11
CA THR A 607 -32.00 29.93 -5.74
C THR A 607 -31.11 30.71 -4.76
N ASP A 608 -30.25 31.60 -5.26
CA ASP A 608 -29.39 32.44 -4.40
C ASP A 608 -30.20 33.25 -3.38
N ARG A 609 -31.35 33.79 -3.79
CA ARG A 609 -32.25 34.50 -2.88
C ARG A 609 -32.73 33.60 -1.74
N ASP A 610 -33.18 32.39 -2.06
CA ASP A 610 -33.70 31.43 -1.07
C ASP A 610 -32.57 30.95 -0.14
N LEU A 611 -31.37 30.74 -0.68
CA LEU A 611 -30.19 30.37 0.09
C LEU A 611 -29.82 31.47 1.10
N CYS A 612 -29.99 32.75 0.74
CA CYS A 612 -29.73 33.89 1.63
C CYS A 612 -30.73 33.89 2.79
N LEU A 613 -32.01 33.65 2.49
CA LEU A 613 -33.06 33.56 3.50
C LEU A 613 -32.81 32.38 4.45
N VAL A 614 -32.46 31.20 3.93
CA VAL A 614 -32.14 30.02 4.76
C VAL A 614 -30.88 30.26 5.61
N ALA A 615 -29.85 30.92 5.07
CA ALA A 615 -28.66 31.29 5.84
C ALA A 615 -28.94 32.33 6.94
N SER A 616 -29.94 33.19 6.75
CA SER A 616 -30.38 34.16 7.76
C SER A 616 -31.17 33.54 8.92
N ALA A 617 -31.71 32.33 8.73
CA ALA A 617 -32.49 31.59 9.71
C ALA A 617 -31.63 30.93 10.82
N VAL A 618 -30.50 31.57 11.20
CA VAL A 618 -29.64 31.11 12.29
C VAL A 618 -30.17 31.70 13.59
N PRO A 619 -30.63 30.88 14.55
CA PRO A 619 -31.13 31.38 15.83
C PRO A 619 -30.01 32.13 16.57
N SER A 620 -30.16 33.44 16.75
CA SER A 620 -29.20 34.29 17.50
C SER A 620 -29.33 34.13 19.01
N SER A 621 -30.48 33.68 19.48
CA SER A 621 -30.80 33.42 20.87
C SER A 621 -31.85 32.31 20.91
N VAL A 622 -31.66 31.33 21.78
CA VAL A 622 -32.76 30.43 22.14
C VAL A 622 -33.81 31.33 22.80
N ILE A 623 -34.91 31.58 22.10
CA ILE A 623 -36.10 32.19 22.71
C ILE A 623 -36.66 31.08 23.60
N VAL A 624 -36.17 31.03 24.84
CA VAL A 624 -36.86 30.30 25.90
C VAL A 624 -38.06 31.18 26.27
N PRO A 625 -39.30 30.65 26.22
CA PRO A 625 -40.49 31.41 26.58
C PRO A 625 -40.46 31.94 28.02
#